data_AF-A0A963XKU4-F1
#
_entry.id   AF-A0A963XKU4-F1
#
_cell.length_a   1.000
_cell.length_b   1.000
_cell.length_c   1.000
_cell.angle_alpha   90.00
_cell.angle_beta   90.00
_cell.angle_gamma   90.00
#
_symmetry.space_group_name_H-M   'P 1'
#
loop_
_entity.id
_entity.type
_entity.pdbx_description
1 polymer ?
#
loop_
_entity_poly.entity_id
_entity_poly.type
_entity_poly.pdbx_seq_one_letter_code
_entity_poly.pdbx_strand_id
1 'polypeptide(L)'
;MSDLHHPKPTKALLDHRQALAPGAEDAFRAFSKAVFAAGALDPRTKQLIAVAVAHVTQCPWCIEGHVKAARREGASSEEIMEAIWVAAEMRAGAAWAHSLKAVELLDAPKTRDS
;
A
#
# COMPACT_ATOMS: atom_id res chain seq x y z
N MET A 1 20.39 1.94 -12.39
CA MET A 1 18.99 1.57 -12.09
C MET A 1 18.05 2.58 -12.75
N SER A 2 18.00 2.63 -14.09
CA SER A 2 17.51 3.82 -14.81
C SER A 2 16.27 3.60 -15.68
N ASP A 3 15.48 2.53 -15.53
CA ASP A 3 14.28 2.41 -16.36
C ASP A 3 13.17 1.54 -15.76
N LEU A 4 12.73 1.87 -14.55
CA LEU A 4 11.39 1.47 -14.11
C LEU A 4 10.38 2.38 -14.81
N HIS A 5 10.07 2.05 -16.07
CA HIS A 5 9.05 2.73 -16.84
C HIS A 5 7.66 2.33 -16.34
N HIS A 6 6.97 3.27 -15.70
CA HIS A 6 5.58 3.13 -15.27
C HIS A 6 4.68 3.80 -16.31
N PRO A 7 4.14 3.06 -17.30
CA PRO A 7 3.31 3.68 -18.32
C PRO A 7 2.07 4.31 -17.69
N LYS A 8 1.64 5.44 -18.25
CA LYS A 8 0.31 5.95 -17.93
C LYS A 8 -0.74 4.96 -18.46
N PRO A 9 -1.78 4.64 -17.69
CA PRO A 9 -2.85 3.78 -18.17
C PRO A 9 -3.51 4.40 -19.41
N THR A 10 -3.49 3.70 -20.53
CA THR A 10 -4.24 4.05 -21.75
C THR A 10 -5.39 3.08 -21.93
N LYS A 11 -6.43 3.47 -22.67
CA LYS A 11 -7.55 2.57 -22.98
C LYS A 11 -7.06 1.26 -23.62
N ALA A 12 -6.14 1.35 -24.59
CA ALA A 12 -5.59 0.17 -25.26
C ALA A 12 -4.89 -0.80 -24.28
N LEU A 13 -4.09 -0.28 -23.34
CA LEU A 13 -3.44 -1.10 -22.32
C LEU A 13 -4.46 -1.75 -21.36
N LEU A 14 -5.49 -1.01 -20.97
CA LEU A 14 -6.54 -1.51 -20.08
C LEU A 14 -7.41 -2.57 -20.76
N ASP A 15 -7.80 -2.35 -22.01
CA ASP A 15 -8.56 -3.32 -22.81
C ASP A 15 -7.74 -4.60 -23.05
N HIS A 16 -6.44 -4.45 -23.34
CA HIS A 16 -5.56 -5.59 -23.52
C HIS A 16 -5.40 -6.40 -22.22
N ARG A 17 -5.20 -5.73 -21.07
CA ARG A 17 -5.16 -6.36 -19.76
C ARG A 17 -6.43 -7.16 -19.47
N GLN A 18 -7.60 -6.57 -19.75
CA GLN A 18 -8.89 -7.24 -19.61
C GLN A 18 -8.96 -8.48 -20.52
N ALA A 19 -8.57 -8.36 -21.79
CA ALA A 19 -8.64 -9.47 -22.74
C ALA A 19 -7.73 -10.65 -22.35
N LEU A 20 -6.60 -10.38 -21.70
CA LEU A 20 -5.67 -11.40 -21.22
C LEU A 20 -6.23 -12.22 -20.04
N ALA A 21 -7.09 -11.63 -19.19
CA ALA A 21 -7.63 -12.30 -18.00
C ALA A 21 -9.02 -11.76 -17.59
N PRO A 22 -10.07 -11.94 -18.41
CA PRO A 22 -11.33 -11.20 -18.25
C PRO A 22 -12.06 -11.55 -16.94
N GLY A 23 -12.18 -12.84 -16.62
CA GLY A 23 -12.88 -13.28 -15.41
C GLY A 23 -12.20 -12.80 -14.12
N ALA A 24 -10.86 -12.82 -14.09
CA ALA A 24 -10.10 -12.35 -12.93
C ALA A 24 -10.22 -10.83 -12.77
N GLU A 25 -10.17 -10.08 -13.87
CA GLU A 25 -10.29 -8.63 -13.77
C GLU A 25 -11.71 -8.18 -13.40
N ASP A 26 -12.75 -8.79 -13.96
CA ASP A 26 -14.13 -8.45 -13.60
C ASP A 26 -14.39 -8.71 -12.11
N ALA A 27 -13.90 -9.85 -11.60
CA ALA A 27 -13.96 -10.17 -10.18
C ALA A 27 -13.21 -9.14 -9.32
N PHE A 28 -11.99 -8.74 -9.74
CA PHE A 28 -11.22 -7.72 -9.02
C PHE A 28 -11.91 -6.35 -9.01
N ARG A 29 -12.50 -5.93 -10.13
CA ARG A 29 -13.24 -4.65 -10.22
C ARG A 29 -14.47 -4.65 -9.32
N ALA A 30 -15.21 -5.75 -9.30
CA ALA A 30 -16.35 -5.93 -8.40
C ALA A 30 -15.92 -5.89 -6.93
N PHE A 31 -14.85 -6.62 -6.59
CA PHE A 31 -14.26 -6.61 -5.26
C PHE A 31 -13.81 -5.22 -4.83
N SER A 32 -13.04 -4.52 -5.68
CA SER A 32 -12.55 -3.17 -5.42
C SER A 32 -13.70 -2.19 -5.15
N LYS A 33 -14.76 -2.22 -5.98
CA LYS A 33 -15.95 -1.42 -5.75
C LYS A 33 -16.62 -1.71 -4.40
N ALA A 34 -16.77 -2.98 -4.06
CA ALA A 34 -17.39 -3.40 -2.80
C ALA A 34 -16.56 -2.97 -1.58
N VAL A 35 -15.23 -3.13 -1.64
CA VAL A 35 -14.31 -2.76 -0.55
C VAL A 35 -14.39 -1.27 -0.24
N PHE A 36 -14.43 -0.40 -1.26
CA PHE A 36 -14.46 1.06 -1.06
C PHE A 36 -15.85 1.67 -0.89
N ALA A 37 -16.93 0.89 -0.99
CA ALA A 37 -18.28 1.37 -0.67
C ALA A 37 -18.42 1.70 0.83
N ALA A 38 -19.32 2.62 1.20
CA ALA A 38 -19.57 2.95 2.60
C ALA A 38 -20.11 1.74 3.38
N GLY A 39 -19.72 1.64 4.66
CA GLY A 39 -20.20 0.62 5.59
C GLY A 39 -19.91 1.06 7.02
N ALA A 40 -19.40 0.15 7.87
CA ALA A 40 -18.94 0.52 9.21
C ALA A 40 -17.80 1.55 9.21
N LEU A 41 -17.01 1.58 8.13
CA LEU A 41 -16.08 2.67 7.81
C LEU A 41 -16.62 3.44 6.62
N ASP A 42 -16.54 4.77 6.68
CA ASP A 42 -16.87 5.63 5.56
C ASP A 42 -15.80 5.56 4.44
N PRO A 43 -16.12 6.00 3.21
CA PRO A 43 -15.18 5.96 2.09
C PRO A 43 -13.89 6.75 2.35
N ARG A 44 -13.96 7.90 3.02
CA ARG A 44 -12.80 8.75 3.38
C ARG A 44 -11.80 7.97 4.22
N THR A 45 -12.27 7.32 5.28
CA THR A 45 -11.47 6.50 6.20
C THR A 45 -10.83 5.34 5.46
N LYS A 46 -11.58 4.66 4.60
CA LYS A 46 -11.05 3.59 3.74
C LYS A 46 -9.95 4.08 2.80
N GLN A 47 -10.10 5.28 2.23
CA GLN A 47 -9.06 5.86 1.39
C GLN A 47 -7.81 6.27 2.18
N LEU A 48 -7.95 6.79 3.41
CA LEU A 48 -6.80 7.07 4.28
C LEU A 48 -6.02 5.79 4.63
N ILE A 49 -6.72 4.69 4.93
CA ILE A 49 -6.09 3.37 5.10
C ILE A 49 -5.36 2.95 3.81
N ALA A 50 -6.00 3.12 2.65
CA ALA A 50 -5.40 2.78 1.36
C ALA A 50 -4.16 3.64 1.05
N VAL A 51 -4.15 4.93 1.42
CA VAL A 51 -2.97 5.80 1.32
C VAL A 51 -1.82 5.25 2.18
N ALA A 52 -2.08 4.87 3.43
CA ALA A 52 -1.07 4.29 4.31
C ALA A 52 -0.49 3.00 3.71
N VAL A 53 -1.35 2.08 3.25
CA VAL A 53 -0.94 0.82 2.62
C VAL A 53 -0.14 1.08 1.33
N ALA A 54 -0.56 2.03 0.50
CA ALA A 54 0.14 2.37 -0.74
C ALA A 54 1.59 2.82 -0.52
N HIS A 55 1.87 3.50 0.59
CA HIS A 55 3.23 3.89 0.99
C HIS A 55 4.03 2.72 1.54
N VAL A 56 3.40 1.80 2.28
CA VAL A 56 4.05 0.55 2.73
C VAL A 56 4.44 -0.33 1.56
N THR A 57 3.56 -0.46 0.55
CA THR A 57 3.83 -1.23 -0.68
C THR A 57 4.64 -0.46 -1.72
N GLN A 58 4.93 0.83 -1.47
CA GLN A 58 5.72 1.71 -2.34
C GLN A 58 5.23 1.75 -3.80
N CYS A 59 3.91 1.65 -4.02
CA CYS A 59 3.32 1.56 -5.35
C CYS A 59 2.97 2.97 -5.86
N PRO A 60 3.67 3.53 -6.88
CA PRO A 60 3.47 4.91 -7.31
C PRO A 60 2.05 5.16 -7.85
N TRP A 61 1.49 4.21 -8.62
CA TRP A 61 0.10 4.31 -9.10
C TRP A 61 -0.92 4.25 -7.97
N CYS A 62 -0.66 3.45 -6.94
CA CYS A 62 -1.54 3.32 -5.78
C CYS A 62 -1.50 4.60 -4.93
N ILE A 63 -0.31 5.18 -4.73
CA ILE A 63 -0.13 6.46 -4.04
C ILE A 63 -0.93 7.54 -4.79
N GLU A 64 -0.72 7.68 -6.09
CA GLU A 64 -1.43 8.69 -6.89
C GLU A 64 -2.95 8.47 -6.87
N GLY A 65 -3.40 7.23 -7.06
CA GLY A 65 -4.81 6.87 -7.11
C GLY A 65 -5.54 7.13 -5.78
N HIS A 66 -4.99 6.62 -4.68
CA HIS A 66 -5.63 6.72 -3.37
C HIS A 66 -5.52 8.10 -2.74
N VAL A 67 -4.45 8.86 -2.99
CA VAL A 67 -4.40 10.28 -2.57
C VAL A 67 -5.48 11.10 -3.30
N LYS A 68 -5.64 10.91 -4.62
CA LYS A 68 -6.71 11.59 -5.37
C LYS A 68 -8.10 11.16 -4.91
N ALA A 69 -8.30 9.88 -4.62
CA ALA A 69 -9.58 9.38 -4.11
C ALA A 69 -9.89 9.91 -2.71
N ALA A 70 -8.92 9.89 -1.78
CA ALA A 70 -9.07 10.46 -0.43
C ALA A 70 -9.50 11.93 -0.48
N ARG A 71 -8.87 12.74 -1.35
CA ARG A 71 -9.25 14.15 -1.55
C ARG A 71 -10.67 14.31 -2.12
N ARG A 72 -11.11 13.42 -3.02
CA ARG A 72 -12.49 13.43 -3.53
C ARG A 72 -13.52 13.11 -2.45
N GLU A 73 -13.17 12.24 -1.50
CA GLU A 73 -13.99 11.92 -0.33
C GLU A 73 -13.87 12.95 0.81
N GLY A 74 -13.18 14.09 0.57
CA GLY A 74 -13.09 15.19 1.53
C GLY A 74 -11.99 15.07 2.59
N ALA A 75 -11.03 14.15 2.43
CA ALA A 75 -9.85 14.11 3.31
C ALA A 75 -9.02 15.39 3.17
N SER A 76 -8.56 15.93 4.31
CA SER A 76 -7.68 17.09 4.33
C SER A 76 -6.23 16.68 4.03
N SER A 77 -5.39 17.66 3.72
CA SER A 77 -3.95 17.42 3.50
C SER A 77 -3.28 16.90 4.77
N GLU A 78 -3.73 17.38 5.93
CA GLU A 78 -3.23 16.99 7.25
C GLU A 78 -3.57 15.52 7.53
N GLU A 79 -4.81 15.08 7.30
CA GLU A 79 -5.20 13.67 7.50
C GLU A 79 -4.44 12.71 6.58
N ILE A 80 -4.25 13.10 5.31
CA ILE A 80 -3.46 12.31 4.37
C ILE A 80 -2.01 12.19 4.87
N MET A 81 -1.44 13.28 5.37
CA MET A 81 -0.08 13.29 5.90
C MET A 81 0.04 12.47 7.20
N GLU A 82 -0.94 12.55 8.09
CA GLU A 82 -1.01 11.73 9.30
C GLU A 82 -1.06 10.23 8.95
N ALA A 83 -1.88 9.82 7.98
CA ALA A 83 -1.92 8.44 7.52
C ALA A 83 -0.56 7.94 6.97
N ILE A 84 0.19 8.82 6.28
CA ILE A 84 1.54 8.52 5.80
C ILE A 84 2.53 8.36 6.96
N TRP A 85 2.46 9.22 7.98
CA TRP A 85 3.32 9.10 9.16
C TRP A 85 3.01 7.86 9.99
N VAL A 86 1.73 7.46 10.10
CA VAL A 86 1.35 6.16 10.67
C VAL A 86 2.01 5.01 9.89
N ALA A 87 1.98 5.04 8.56
CA ALA A 87 2.66 4.03 7.74
C ALA A 87 4.20 4.04 7.94
N ALA A 88 4.79 5.21 8.11
CA ALA A 88 6.23 5.35 8.36
C ALA A 88 6.63 4.78 9.72
N GLU A 89 5.87 5.11 10.77
CA GLU A 89 6.05 4.55 12.12
C GLU A 89 5.95 3.03 12.06
N MET A 90 4.90 2.47 11.45
CA MET A 90 4.73 1.01 11.38
C MET A 90 5.92 0.29 10.73
N ARG A 91 6.56 0.90 9.72
CA ARG A 91 7.78 0.36 9.11
C ARG A 91 8.99 0.46 10.02
N ALA A 92 9.17 1.60 10.71
CA ALA A 92 10.26 1.79 11.65
C ALA A 92 10.11 0.89 12.89
N GLY A 93 8.92 0.84 13.46
CA GLY A 93 8.53 -0.01 14.57
C GLY A 93 8.73 -1.49 14.28
N ALA A 94 8.45 -1.97 13.07
CA ALA A 94 8.75 -3.35 12.68
C ALA A 94 10.25 -3.66 12.75
N ALA A 95 11.12 -2.77 12.26
CA ALA A 95 12.56 -2.95 12.36
C ALA A 95 13.04 -2.91 13.82
N TRP A 96 12.52 -1.96 14.61
CA TRP A 96 12.84 -1.82 16.02
C TRP A 96 12.40 -3.03 16.85
N ALA A 97 11.16 -3.50 16.70
CA ALA A 97 10.63 -4.66 17.41
C ALA A 97 11.42 -5.94 17.06
N HIS A 98 11.75 -6.14 15.78
CA HIS A 98 12.55 -7.28 15.35
C HIS A 98 14.03 -7.22 15.78
N SER A 99 14.52 -6.07 16.26
CA SER A 99 15.89 -5.96 16.79
C SER A 99 16.14 -6.90 17.98
N LEU A 100 15.10 -7.31 18.70
CA LEU A 100 15.19 -8.31 19.76
C LEU A 100 15.81 -9.63 19.25
N LYS A 101 15.55 -9.99 17.99
CA LYS A 101 16.19 -11.17 17.39
C LYS A 101 17.70 -11.00 17.26
N ALA A 102 18.16 -9.79 16.95
CA ALA A 102 19.59 -9.50 16.91
C ALA A 102 20.20 -9.54 18.32
N VAL A 103 19.51 -8.98 19.33
CA VAL A 103 19.97 -9.03 20.74
C VAL A 103 20.12 -10.49 21.20
N GLU A 104 19.13 -11.35 20.95
CA GLU A 104 19.20 -12.79 21.27
C GLU A 104 20.45 -13.46 20.67
N LEU A 105 20.76 -13.15 19.40
CA LEU A 105 21.93 -13.71 18.71
C LEU A 105 23.26 -13.14 19.22
N LEU A 106 23.28 -11.89 19.66
CA LEU A 106 24.48 -11.25 20.24
C LEU A 106 24.81 -11.84 21.62
N ASP A 107 23.78 -12.16 22.40
CA ASP A 107 23.91 -12.75 23.73
C ASP A 107 24.16 -14.27 23.68
N ALA A 108 23.86 -14.92 22.56
CA ALA A 108 24.17 -16.33 22.36
C ALA A 108 25.69 -16.56 22.48
N PRO A 109 26.12 -17.60 23.23
CA PRO A 109 27.54 -17.90 23.34
C PRO A 109 28.12 -18.14 21.95
N LYS A 110 29.23 -17.47 21.64
CA LYS A 110 29.93 -17.66 20.36
C LYS A 110 30.20 -19.15 20.19
N THR A 111 29.52 -19.79 19.24
CA THR A 111 29.88 -21.13 18.83
C THR A 111 31.32 -21.04 18.33
N ARG A 112 32.25 -21.70 19.02
CA ARG A 112 33.56 -21.99 18.43
C ARG A 112 33.25 -22.95 17.29
N ASP A 113 33.20 -22.42 16.07
CA ASP A 113 33.24 -23.27 14.89
C ASP A 113 34.50 -24.14 15.02
N SER A 114 34.28 -25.46 15.05
CA SER A 114 35.29 -26.51 14.95
C SER A 114 35.70 -26.71 13.50
#